data_AF-A0A933D0E3-F1
#
_entry.id   AF-A0A933D0E3-F1
#
_cell.length_a   1.000
_cell.length_b   1.000
_cell.length_c   1.000
_cell.angle_alpha   90.00
_cell.angle_beta   90.00
_cell.angle_gamma   90.00
#
_symmetry.space_group_name_H-M   'P 1'
#
loop_
_entity.id
_entity.type
_entity.pdbx_description
1 polymer ?
#
loop_
_entity_poly.entity_id
_entity_poly.type
_entity_poly.pdbx_seq_one_letter_code
_entity_poly.pdbx_strand_id
1 'polypeptide(L)'
;MPNIHPFLVHFPIALLTVSFLADLAATLTRNEDLHKVGWWTLLLGTLGLAASVVTGLLAESTITIPREAKEFFEVHEQIGFIVSAIFIFLFLWRIASRTHLPTRNRIWFHIFSLIGVILIWMGAWYGGEMVYRFGVGVGVPPQ
;
A
#
# COMPACT_ATOMS: atom_id res chain seq x y z
N MET A 1 -21.39 -8.32 -6.32
CA MET A 1 -21.20 -6.86 -6.18
C MET A 1 -20.08 -6.44 -7.13
N PRO A 2 -20.04 -5.19 -7.63
CA PRO A 2 -18.92 -4.73 -8.45
C PRO A 2 -17.60 -4.91 -7.67
N ASN A 3 -16.53 -5.34 -8.36
CA ASN A 3 -15.22 -5.41 -7.72
C ASN A 3 -14.69 -4.00 -7.46
N ILE A 4 -14.83 -3.51 -6.23
CA ILE A 4 -14.38 -2.18 -5.81
C ILE A 4 -12.91 -2.14 -5.38
N HIS A 5 -12.25 -3.29 -5.25
CA HIS A 5 -10.85 -3.37 -4.82
C HIS A 5 -9.91 -2.55 -5.71
N PRO A 6 -9.98 -2.59 -7.06
CA PRO A 6 -9.13 -1.77 -7.94
C PRO A 6 -9.28 -0.26 -7.72
N PHE A 7 -10.46 0.20 -7.27
CA PHE A 7 -10.65 1.61 -6.92
C PHE A 7 -9.98 1.94 -5.57
N LEU A 8 -10.13 1.07 -4.57
CA LEU A 8 -9.63 1.33 -3.22
C LEU A 8 -8.10 1.29 -3.12
N VAL A 9 -7.41 0.49 -3.95
CA VAL A 9 -5.95 0.39 -3.90
C VAL A 9 -5.22 1.69 -4.26
N HIS A 10 -5.85 2.62 -4.98
CA HIS A 10 -5.21 3.90 -5.31
C HIS A 10 -4.94 4.77 -4.08
N PHE A 11 -5.79 4.70 -3.05
CA PHE A 11 -5.63 5.47 -1.82
C PHE A 11 -4.36 5.09 -1.04
N PRO A 12 -4.12 3.82 -0.64
CA PRO A 12 -2.88 3.46 0.04
C PRO A 12 -1.65 3.69 -0.84
N ILE A 13 -1.72 3.44 -2.16
CA ILE A 13 -0.59 3.71 -3.07
C ILE A 13 -0.17 5.18 -2.98
N ALA A 14 -1.12 6.11 -3.17
CA ALA A 14 -0.82 7.53 -3.15
C ALA A 14 -0.42 8.02 -1.75
N LEU A 15 -1.25 7.72 -0.73
CA LEU A 15 -1.09 8.25 0.61
C LEU A 15 0.18 7.74 1.30
N LEU A 16 0.52 6.46 1.18
CA LEU A 16 1.72 5.90 1.80
C LEU A 16 3.00 6.35 1.10
N THR A 17 2.94 6.56 -0.22
CA THR A 17 4.03 7.20 -0.98
C THR A 17 4.24 8.64 -0.49
N VAL A 18 3.17 9.43 -0.40
CA VAL A 18 3.24 10.81 0.10
C VAL A 18 3.74 10.85 1.54
N SER A 19 3.34 9.91 2.39
CA SER A 19 3.82 9.81 3.77
C SER A 19 5.33 9.72 3.85
N PHE A 20 5.91 8.77 3.11
CA PHE A 20 7.37 8.61 3.04
C PHE A 20 8.07 9.88 2.53
N LEU A 21 7.58 10.45 1.42
CA LEU A 21 8.19 11.65 0.82
C LEU A 21 8.10 12.86 1.75
N ALA A 22 6.97 13.06 2.41
CA ALA A 22 6.76 14.15 3.36
C ALA A 22 7.67 14.01 4.58
N ASP A 23 7.83 12.79 5.13
CA ASP A 23 8.72 12.56 6.27
C ASP A 23 10.20 12.74 5.91
N LEU A 24 10.59 12.29 4.71
CA LEU A 24 11.94 12.50 4.19
C LEU A 24 12.20 14.00 4.01
N ALA A 25 11.29 14.72 3.36
CA ALA A 25 11.39 16.16 3.17
C ALA A 25 11.38 16.92 4.52
N ALA A 26 10.55 16.52 5.48
CA ALA A 26 10.54 17.09 6.83
C ALA A 26 11.88 16.90 7.53
N THR A 27 12.51 15.74 7.36
CA THR A 27 13.85 15.46 7.93
C THR A 27 14.93 16.33 7.30
N LEU A 28 14.89 16.54 5.98
CA LEU A 28 15.88 17.33 5.24
C LEU A 28 15.72 18.84 5.46
N THR A 29 14.47 19.32 5.52
CA THR A 29 14.15 20.76 5.63
C THR A 29 13.94 21.22 7.07
N ARG A 30 13.83 20.29 8.03
CA ARG A 30 13.44 20.55 9.43
C ARG A 30 12.09 21.27 9.54
N ASN A 31 11.17 20.96 8.62
CA ASN A 31 9.84 21.56 8.57
C ASN A 31 8.80 20.68 9.31
N GLU A 32 8.26 21.20 10.41
CA GLU A 32 7.26 20.51 11.24
C GLU A 32 5.90 20.32 10.54
N ASP A 33 5.54 21.15 9.56
CA ASP A 33 4.29 20.97 8.82
C ASP A 33 4.36 19.76 7.89
N LEU A 34 5.53 19.46 7.32
CA LEU A 34 5.75 18.24 6.55
C LEU A 34 5.68 16.99 7.43
N HIS A 35 6.07 17.06 8.71
CA HIS A 35 5.86 15.97 9.66
C HIS A 35 4.37 15.68 9.90
N LYS A 36 3.53 16.73 9.96
CA LYS A 36 2.06 16.56 10.08
C LYS A 36 1.48 15.92 8.82
N VAL A 37 1.92 16.35 7.64
CA VAL A 37 1.52 15.72 6.36
C VAL A 37 1.90 14.24 6.36
N GLY A 38 3.14 13.90 6.73
CA GLY A 38 3.62 12.53 6.81
C GLY A 38 2.82 11.65 7.76
N TRP A 39 2.42 12.20 8.91
CA TRP A 39 1.58 11.50 9.90
C TRP A 39 0.16 11.23 9.38
N TRP A 40 -0.54 12.26 8.88
CA TRP A 40 -1.92 12.10 8.45
C TRP A 40 -2.04 11.19 7.23
N THR A 41 -1.08 11.29 6.30
CA THR A 41 -1.05 10.41 5.12
C THR A 41 -0.66 8.98 5.48
N LEU A 42 0.19 8.75 6.50
CA LEU A 42 0.43 7.40 7.03
C LEU A 42 -0.85 6.81 7.62
N LEU A 43 -1.54 7.56 8.49
CA LEU A 43 -2.79 7.10 9.12
C LEU A 43 -3.84 6.74 8.07
N LEU A 44 -4.16 7.69 7.17
CA LEU A 44 -5.19 7.49 6.16
C LEU A 44 -4.79 6.42 5.13
N GLY A 45 -3.50 6.37 4.77
CA GLY A 45 -2.95 5.35 3.88
C GLY A 45 -3.04 3.95 4.47
N THR A 46 -2.72 3.77 5.76
CA THR A 46 -2.84 2.48 6.46
C THR A 46 -4.30 2.05 6.60
N LEU A 47 -5.22 2.99 6.85
CA LEU A 47 -6.66 2.68 6.84
C LEU A 47 -7.16 2.29 5.45
N GLY A 48 -6.72 3.00 4.40
CA GLY A 48 -7.02 2.65 3.00
C GLY A 48 -6.43 1.30 2.60
N LEU A 49 -5.25 0.95 3.13
CA LEU A 49 -4.61 -0.34 2.92
C LEU A 49 -5.45 -1.47 3.56
N ALA A 50 -5.90 -1.29 4.80
CA ALA A 50 -6.80 -2.24 5.46
C ALA A 50 -8.11 -2.44 4.66
N ALA A 51 -8.73 -1.35 4.19
CA ALA A 51 -9.92 -1.43 3.36
C ALA A 51 -9.65 -2.15 2.03
N SER A 52 -8.48 -1.92 1.41
CA SER A 52 -8.08 -2.58 0.17
C SER A 52 -7.87 -4.08 0.36
N VAL A 53 -7.23 -4.51 1.45
CA VAL A 53 -7.05 -5.93 1.78
C VAL A 53 -8.40 -6.61 1.99
N VAL A 54 -9.27 -6.03 2.81
CA VAL A 54 -10.60 -6.58 3.08
C VAL A 54 -11.40 -6.75 1.77
N THR A 55 -11.42 -5.72 0.93
CA THR A 55 -12.16 -5.80 -0.34
C THR A 55 -11.52 -6.73 -1.37
N GLY A 56 -10.19 -6.89 -1.35
CA GLY A 56 -9.48 -7.87 -2.19
C GLY A 56 -9.85 -9.30 -1.82
N LEU A 57 -9.82 -9.63 -0.52
CA LEU A 57 -10.21 -10.95 -0.02
C LEU A 57 -11.68 -11.26 -0.29
N LEU A 58 -12.57 -10.27 -0.17
CA LEU A 58 -13.98 -10.44 -0.55
C LEU A 58 -14.14 -10.68 -2.06
N ALA A 59 -13.37 -9.97 -2.89
CA ALA A 59 -13.42 -10.10 -4.34
C ALA A 59 -12.91 -11.46 -4.82
N GLU A 60 -11.87 -12.02 -4.20
CA GLU A 60 -11.27 -13.32 -4.54
C GLU A 60 -12.32 -14.43 -4.68
N SER A 61 -13.27 -14.50 -3.73
CA SER A 61 -14.35 -15.50 -3.73
C SER A 61 -15.34 -15.40 -4.91
N THR A 62 -15.30 -14.30 -5.66
CA THR A 62 -16.28 -13.96 -6.70
C THR A 62 -15.68 -13.83 -8.10
N ILE A 63 -14.36 -13.77 -8.22
CA ILE A 63 -13.67 -13.62 -9.50
C ILE A 63 -13.14 -14.96 -10.00
N THR A 64 -13.14 -15.15 -11.33
CA THR A 64 -12.42 -16.26 -11.95
C THR A 64 -11.02 -15.77 -12.30
N ILE A 65 -10.00 -16.49 -11.84
CA ILE A 65 -8.59 -16.20 -12.12
C ILE A 65 -8.10 -17.21 -13.17
N PRO A 66 -7.77 -16.78 -14.40
CA PRO A 66 -7.18 -17.65 -15.41
C PRO A 66 -5.89 -18.30 -14.93
N ARG A 67 -5.56 -19.47 -15.45
CA ARG A 67 -4.36 -20.22 -15.03
C ARG A 67 -3.09 -19.40 -15.25
N GLU A 68 -3.04 -18.62 -16.33
CA GLU A 68 -1.94 -17.75 -16.74
C GLU A 68 -1.76 -16.57 -15.79
N ALA A 69 -2.82 -16.17 -15.06
CA ALA A 69 -2.81 -15.06 -14.11
C ALA A 69 -2.55 -15.50 -12.66
N LYS A 70 -2.57 -16.80 -12.37
CA LYS A 70 -2.50 -17.35 -11.00
C LYS A 70 -1.22 -16.96 -10.27
N GLU A 71 -0.07 -17.00 -10.94
CA GLU A 71 1.21 -16.57 -10.35
C GLU A 71 1.22 -15.08 -10.03
N PHE A 72 0.68 -14.25 -10.93
CA PHE A 72 0.57 -12.80 -10.72
C PHE A 72 -0.35 -12.48 -9.54
N PHE A 73 -1.45 -13.23 -9.39
CA PHE A 73 -2.36 -13.14 -8.26
C PHE A 73 -1.67 -13.50 -6.94
N GLU A 74 -1.01 -14.66 -6.86
CA GLU A 74 -0.34 -15.12 -5.64
C GLU A 74 0.76 -14.14 -5.20
N VAL A 75 1.55 -13.63 -6.15
CA VAL A 75 2.59 -12.62 -5.86
C VAL A 75 1.97 -11.30 -5.41
N HIS A 76 0.92 -10.82 -6.08
CA HIS A 76 0.20 -9.62 -5.68
C HIS A 76 -0.36 -9.72 -4.26
N GLU A 77 -1.01 -10.84 -3.94
CA GLU A 77 -1.60 -11.11 -2.63
C GLU A 77 -0.54 -11.16 -1.52
N GLN A 78 0.55 -11.89 -1.76
CA GLN A 78 1.68 -11.97 -0.82
C GLN A 78 2.30 -10.58 -0.56
N ILE A 79 2.52 -9.79 -1.62
CA ILE A 79 2.98 -8.41 -1.48
C ILE A 79 1.98 -7.60 -0.64
N GLY A 80 0.68 -7.75 -0.88
CA GLY A 80 -0.38 -7.08 -0.11
C GLY A 80 -0.27 -7.34 1.40
N PHE A 81 -0.07 -8.59 1.81
CA PHE A 81 0.11 -8.94 3.22
C PHE A 81 1.42 -8.39 3.80
N ILE A 82 2.53 -8.47 3.07
CA ILE A 82 3.83 -7.95 3.52
C ILE A 82 3.77 -6.42 3.70
N VAL A 83 3.21 -5.71 2.71
CA VAL A 83 3.02 -4.25 2.76
C VAL A 83 2.13 -3.88 3.94
N SER A 84 1.05 -4.63 4.18
CA SER A 84 0.17 -4.44 5.35
C SER A 84 0.92 -4.58 6.66
N ALA A 85 1.73 -5.62 6.82
CA ALA A 85 2.55 -5.81 8.02
C ALA A 85 3.53 -4.64 8.23
N ILE A 86 4.23 -4.21 7.17
CA ILE A 86 5.18 -3.08 7.23
C ILE A 86 4.49 -1.79 7.66
N PHE A 87 3.39 -1.41 7.00
CA PHE A 87 2.73 -0.13 7.29
C PHE A 87 1.94 -0.12 8.60
N ILE A 88 1.41 -1.26 9.04
CA ILE A 88 0.88 -1.41 10.41
C ILE A 88 2.01 -1.24 11.42
N PHE A 89 3.17 -1.87 11.20
CA PHE A 89 4.32 -1.71 12.08
C PHE A 89 4.79 -0.24 12.14
N LEU A 90 4.96 0.43 11.00
CA LEU A 90 5.34 1.85 10.95
C LEU A 90 4.31 2.75 11.63
N PHE A 91 3.02 2.48 11.43
CA PHE A 91 1.93 3.21 12.07
C PHE A 91 1.98 3.07 13.60
N LEU A 92 2.10 1.83 14.10
CA LEU A 92 2.21 1.56 15.53
C LEU A 92 3.49 2.16 16.13
N TRP A 93 4.61 2.10 15.41
CA TRP A 93 5.86 2.73 15.83
C TRP A 93 5.70 4.24 15.96
N ARG A 94 4.98 4.87 15.03
CA ARG A 94 4.72 6.30 15.08
C ARG A 94 3.77 6.67 16.22
N ILE A 95 2.75 5.86 16.51
CA ILE A 95 1.92 6.02 17.72
C ILE A 95 2.76 5.92 18.98
N ALA A 96 3.63 4.90 19.10
CA ALA A 96 4.53 4.73 20.24
C ALA A 96 5.51 5.91 20.39
N SER A 97 5.82 6.59 19.28
CA SER A 97 6.62 7.83 19.23
C SER A 97 5.78 9.10 19.41
N ARG A 98 4.58 8.99 19.98
CA ARG A 98 3.62 10.09 20.20
C ARG A 98 3.30 10.86 18.91
N THR A 99 3.12 10.14 17.80
CA THR A 99 2.85 10.63 16.44
C THR A 99 3.98 11.41 15.76
N HIS A 100 5.09 11.66 16.45
CA HIS A 100 6.28 12.27 15.88
C HIS A 100 7.15 11.23 15.15
N LEU A 101 8.01 11.71 14.24
CA LEU A 101 9.05 10.85 13.69
C LEU A 101 10.01 10.39 14.79
N PRO A 102 10.34 9.08 14.88
CA PRO A 102 11.32 8.58 15.83
C PRO A 102 12.65 9.33 15.66
N THR A 103 13.21 9.86 16.75
CA THR A 103 14.48 10.62 16.71
C THR A 103 15.68 9.68 16.70
N ARG A 104 15.75 8.75 17.67
CA ARG A 104 16.87 7.80 17.82
C ARG A 104 17.00 6.81 16.65
N ASN A 105 15.87 6.36 16.11
CA ASN A 105 15.81 5.30 15.10
C ASN A 105 15.24 5.80 13.77
N ARG A 106 15.41 7.11 13.48
CA ARG A 106 14.83 7.77 12.30
C ARG A 106 15.22 7.09 10.99
N ILE A 107 16.48 6.71 10.85
CA ILE A 107 16.99 6.07 9.63
C ILE A 107 16.28 4.76 9.33
N TRP A 108 16.01 3.96 10.37
CA TRP A 108 15.29 2.69 10.21
C TRP A 108 13.84 2.92 9.82
N PHE A 109 13.19 3.92 10.40
CA PHE A 109 11.83 4.31 9.98
C PHE A 109 11.77 4.64 8.48
N HIS A 110 12.74 5.42 7.98
CA HIS A 110 12.84 5.76 6.56
C HIS A 110 13.14 4.55 5.68
N ILE A 111 14.05 3.66 6.10
CA ILE A 111 14.36 2.43 5.35
C ILE A 111 13.12 1.54 5.22
N PHE A 112 12.41 1.26 6.32
CA PHE A 112 11.21 0.44 6.27
C PHE A 112 10.09 1.11 5.45
N SER A 113 9.95 2.43 5.55
CA SER A 113 8.97 3.18 4.73
C SER A 113 9.31 3.10 3.24
N LEU A 114 10.57 3.25 2.87
CA LEU A 114 11.04 3.12 1.49
C LEU A 114 10.80 1.71 0.94
N ILE A 115 11.14 0.68 1.70
CA ILE A 115 10.87 -0.71 1.34
C ILE A 115 9.37 -0.92 1.14
N GLY A 116 8.53 -0.42 2.05
CA GLY A 116 7.08 -0.48 1.94
C GLY A 116 6.55 0.19 0.68
N VAL A 117 7.06 1.37 0.31
CA VAL A 117 6.69 2.08 -0.93
C VAL A 117 7.15 1.34 -2.18
N ILE A 118 8.36 0.79 -2.20
CA ILE A 118 8.80 -0.02 -3.35
C ILE A 118 7.88 -1.23 -3.54
N LEU A 119 7.57 -1.93 -2.45
CA LEU A 119 6.66 -3.08 -2.48
C LEU A 119 5.24 -2.68 -2.88
N ILE A 120 4.72 -1.51 -2.46
CA ILE A 120 3.38 -1.07 -2.88
C ILE A 120 3.31 -0.82 -4.39
N TRP A 121 4.37 -0.27 -4.98
CA TRP A 121 4.45 -0.06 -6.43
C TRP A 121 4.59 -1.38 -7.18
N MET A 122 5.39 -2.32 -6.67
CA MET A 122 5.46 -3.68 -7.22
C MET A 122 4.10 -4.37 -7.16
N GLY A 123 3.40 -4.31 -6.02
CA GLY A 123 2.05 -4.86 -5.86
C GLY A 123 1.05 -4.23 -6.84
N ALA A 124 1.13 -2.91 -7.03
CA ALA A 124 0.32 -2.19 -8.01
C ALA A 124 0.59 -2.66 -9.45
N TRP A 125 1.85 -2.96 -9.80
CA TRP A 125 2.21 -3.52 -11.10
C TRP A 125 1.59 -4.90 -11.32
N TYR A 126 1.76 -5.84 -10.38
CA TYR A 126 1.16 -7.17 -10.49
C TYR A 126 -0.38 -7.11 -10.54
N GLY A 127 -0.99 -6.24 -9.74
CA GLY A 127 -2.44 -6.00 -9.77
C GLY A 127 -2.93 -5.41 -11.10
N GLY A 128 -2.16 -4.49 -11.68
CA GLY A 128 -2.42 -3.93 -13.00
C GLY A 128 -2.34 -4.98 -14.09
N GLU A 129 -1.31 -5.82 -14.10
CA GLU A 129 -1.17 -6.92 -15.08
C GLU A 129 -2.36 -7.89 -15.00
N MET A 130 -2.84 -8.23 -13.80
CA MET A 130 -4.04 -9.06 -13.65
C MET A 130 -5.26 -8.45 -14.36
N VAL A 131 -5.50 -7.14 -14.17
CA VAL A 131 -6.67 -6.47 -14.74
C VAL A 131 -6.50 -6.24 -16.25
N TYR A 132 -5.37 -5.64 -16.65
CA TYR A 132 -5.17 -5.13 -18.01
C TYR A 132 -4.67 -6.19 -18.99
N ARG A 133 -3.81 -7.11 -18.57
CA ARG A 133 -3.29 -8.18 -19.45
C ARG A 133 -4.18 -9.41 -19.42
N PHE A 134 -4.67 -9.78 -18.24
CA PHE A 134 -5.38 -11.04 -18.05
C PHE A 134 -6.90 -10.91 -17.87
N GLY A 135 -7.44 -9.70 -17.86
CA GLY A 135 -8.88 -9.47 -17.78
C GLY A 135 -9.52 -9.87 -16.43
N VAL A 136 -8.71 -10.04 -15.38
CA VAL A 136 -9.21 -10.45 -14.06
C VAL A 136 -10.16 -9.37 -13.51
N GLY A 137 -11.39 -9.77 -13.19
CA GLY A 137 -12.40 -8.89 -12.61
C GLY A 137 -13.12 -7.96 -13.58
N VAL A 138 -12.79 -7.98 -14.88
CA VAL A 138 -13.46 -7.16 -15.92
C VAL A 138 -14.35 -7.97 -16.89
N GLY A 139 -14.34 -9.31 -16.81
CA GLY A 139 -15.27 -10.17 -17.56
C GLY A 139 -15.05 -10.19 -19.08
N VAL A 140 -13.96 -9.59 -19.58
CA VAL A 140 -13.59 -9.60 -21.00
C VAL A 140 -12.47 -10.63 -21.18
N PRO A 141 -12.59 -11.60 -22.12
CA PRO A 141 -11.50 -12.53 -22.39
C PRO A 141 -10.28 -11.76 -22.93
N PRO A 142 -9.05 -12.22 -22.65
CA PRO A 142 -7.85 -11.62 -23.24
C PRO A 142 -7.94 -11.70 -24.77
N GLN A 143 -7.52 -10.61 -25.43
CA GLN A 143 -7.48 -10.49 -26.90
C GLN A 143 -6.35 -11.33 -27.49
#